data_AF-A0A4Y9RAW4-F1
#
_entry.id   AF-A0A4Y9RAW4-F1
#
_cell.length_a   1.000
_cell.length_b   1.000
_cell.length_c   1.000
_cell.angle_alpha   90.00
_cell.angle_beta   90.00
_cell.angle_gamma   90.00
#
_symmetry.space_group_name_H-M   'P 1'
#
loop_
_entity.id
_entity.type
_entity.pdbx_description
1 polymer ?
#
loop_
_entity_poly.entity_id
_entity_poly.type
_entity_poly.pdbx_seq_one_letter_code
_entity_poly.pdbx_strand_id
1 'polypeptide(L)'
;MKRAPESRALLAVALFAPMVVHAVPALDKDCQPSGLLARWKANHNPKEFWPRQVSEIQQQWDGYVQKRRMESEMDRIDKEQQVAEREFTRRRAQILGVDLDGDETPEQRRAQAELEQTTAELRQTLKDAQREVDADMAAWTKQCLMYARERERETN
;
A
#
# COMPACT_ATOMS: atom_id res chain seq x y z
N MET A 1 26.48 -3.64 -44.30
CA MET A 1 26.42 -4.35 -43.01
C MET A 1 25.07 -4.05 -42.33
N LYS A 2 24.07 -4.93 -42.45
CA LYS A 2 22.76 -4.78 -41.79
C LYS A 2 22.82 -5.55 -40.46
N ARG A 3 22.87 -4.86 -39.32
CA ARG A 3 22.87 -5.49 -37.99
C ARG A 3 21.44 -5.86 -37.58
N ALA A 4 21.29 -7.07 -37.06
CA ALA A 4 20.04 -7.77 -36.81
C ALA A 4 19.13 -7.02 -35.81
N PRO A 5 17.83 -6.83 -36.12
CA PRO A 5 16.84 -6.26 -35.19
C PRO A 5 16.53 -7.19 -34.00
N GLU A 6 16.92 -8.45 -34.07
CA GLU A 6 16.64 -9.49 -33.07
C GLU A 6 17.35 -9.26 -31.72
N SER A 7 18.53 -8.63 -31.74
CA SER A 7 19.30 -8.37 -30.52
C SER A 7 18.69 -7.28 -29.63
N ARG A 8 17.90 -6.36 -30.19
CA ARG A 8 17.19 -5.33 -29.42
C ARG A 8 15.94 -5.87 -28.72
N ALA A 9 15.22 -6.79 -29.37
CA ALA A 9 14.07 -7.45 -28.78
C ALA A 9 14.48 -8.39 -27.63
N LEU A 10 15.57 -9.14 -27.80
CA LEU A 10 16.14 -9.99 -26.74
C LEU A 10 16.66 -9.16 -25.55
N LEU A 11 17.25 -7.99 -25.78
CA LEU A 11 17.67 -7.08 -24.71
C LEU A 11 16.46 -6.50 -23.95
N ALA A 12 15.37 -6.16 -24.63
CA ALA A 12 14.15 -5.68 -23.97
C ALA A 12 13.52 -6.78 -23.10
N VAL A 13 13.41 -8.01 -23.60
CA VAL A 13 12.91 -9.15 -22.81
C VAL A 13 13.84 -9.44 -21.62
N ALA A 14 15.16 -9.34 -21.77
CA ALA A 14 16.12 -9.53 -20.69
C ALA A 14 16.13 -8.38 -19.65
N LEU A 15 15.77 -7.16 -20.04
CA LEU A 15 15.66 -6.00 -19.15
C LEU A 15 14.33 -5.96 -18.38
N PHE A 16 13.24 -6.49 -18.96
CA PHE A 16 11.94 -6.57 -18.30
C PHE A 16 11.69 -7.88 -17.55
N ALA A 17 12.35 -8.99 -17.92
CA ALA A 17 12.20 -10.27 -17.23
C ALA A 17 12.54 -10.23 -15.72
N PRO A 18 13.59 -9.53 -15.24
CA PRO A 18 13.86 -9.47 -13.80
C PRO A 18 12.84 -8.63 -13.04
N MET A 19 12.19 -7.63 -13.69
CA MET A 19 11.15 -6.81 -13.05
C MET A 19 9.81 -7.54 -12.92
N VAL A 20 9.48 -8.45 -13.83
CA VAL A 20 8.22 -9.23 -13.77
C VAL A 20 8.30 -10.40 -12.77
N VAL A 21 9.51 -10.81 -12.38
CA VAL A 21 9.72 -11.88 -11.40
C VAL A 21 9.51 -11.39 -9.95
N HIS A 22 9.37 -10.09 -9.72
CA HIS A 22 9.04 -9.54 -8.40
C HIS A 22 7.62 -8.96 -8.40
N ALA A 23 6.76 -9.60 -7.59
CA ALA A 23 5.45 -9.12 -7.12
C ALA A 23 4.21 -9.37 -7.99
N VAL A 24 4.10 -10.51 -8.66
CA VAL A 24 2.76 -11.11 -8.85
C VAL A 24 2.60 -12.19 -7.77
N PRO A 25 1.63 -12.05 -6.84
CA PRO A 25 1.39 -13.10 -5.86
C PRO A 25 1.10 -14.40 -6.60
N ALA A 26 1.75 -15.49 -6.19
CA ALA A 26 1.62 -16.79 -6.85
C ALA A 26 0.21 -17.38 -6.70
N LEU A 27 -0.63 -16.77 -5.86
CA LEU A 27 -2.06 -16.99 -5.78
C LEU A 27 -2.85 -15.76 -6.24
N ASP A 28 -3.97 -15.98 -6.91
CA ASP A 28 -4.92 -14.93 -7.29
C ASP A 28 -5.90 -14.59 -6.15
N LYS A 29 -6.92 -13.78 -6.46
CA LYS A 29 -7.96 -13.38 -5.50
C LYS A 29 -8.81 -14.57 -5.02
N ASP A 30 -8.91 -15.62 -5.81
CA ASP A 30 -9.65 -16.84 -5.50
C ASP A 30 -8.76 -17.91 -4.84
N CYS A 31 -7.55 -17.53 -4.43
CA CYS A 31 -6.54 -18.38 -3.82
C CYS A 31 -6.05 -19.51 -4.73
N GLN A 32 -6.24 -19.39 -6.05
CA GLN A 32 -5.74 -20.35 -7.03
C GLN A 32 -4.37 -19.94 -7.56
N PRO A 33 -3.53 -20.91 -8.00
CA PRO A 33 -2.25 -20.60 -8.59
C PRO A 33 -2.38 -19.67 -9.80
N SER A 34 -1.73 -18.52 -9.73
CA SER A 34 -1.80 -17.47 -10.73
C SER A 34 -0.73 -17.67 -11.82
N GLY A 35 -1.15 -17.63 -13.08
CA GLY A 35 -0.24 -17.81 -14.22
C GLY A 35 0.24 -19.25 -14.45
N LEU A 36 0.93 -19.46 -15.58
CA LEU A 36 1.31 -20.80 -16.05
C LEU A 36 2.32 -21.49 -15.12
N LEU A 37 3.30 -20.74 -14.60
CA LEU A 37 4.36 -21.31 -13.77
C LEU A 37 3.86 -21.76 -12.39
N ALA A 38 3.02 -20.96 -11.73
CA ALA A 38 2.46 -21.34 -10.43
C ALA A 38 1.53 -22.55 -10.57
N ARG A 39 0.67 -22.57 -11.60
CA ARG A 39 -0.18 -23.74 -11.92
C ARG A 39 0.64 -24.98 -12.20
N TRP A 40 1.70 -24.85 -12.99
CA TRP A 40 2.59 -25.97 -13.28
C TRP A 40 3.23 -26.52 -12.00
N LYS A 41 3.79 -25.66 -11.14
CA LYS A 41 4.40 -26.05 -9.87
C LYS A 41 3.39 -26.68 -8.90
N ALA A 42 2.20 -26.11 -8.78
CA ALA A 42 1.13 -26.65 -7.94
C ALA A 42 0.72 -28.07 -8.37
N ASN A 43 0.78 -28.37 -9.67
CA ASN A 43 0.42 -29.70 -10.20
C ASN A 43 1.58 -30.70 -10.15
N HIS A 44 2.82 -30.28 -10.47
CA HIS A 44 3.97 -31.19 -10.61
C HIS A 44 4.79 -31.35 -9.33
N ASN A 45 4.73 -30.37 -8.43
CA ASN A 45 5.43 -30.41 -7.15
C ASN A 45 4.57 -29.79 -6.03
N PRO A 46 3.40 -30.38 -5.73
CA PRO A 46 2.47 -29.83 -4.74
C PRO A 46 3.06 -29.81 -3.32
N LYS A 47 3.88 -30.81 -2.97
CA LYS A 47 4.50 -30.97 -1.64
C LYS A 47 5.44 -29.82 -1.27
N GLU A 48 6.10 -29.21 -2.25
CA GLU A 48 6.92 -28.02 -2.01
C GLU A 48 6.15 -26.71 -2.26
N PHE A 49 5.20 -26.73 -3.19
CA PHE A 49 4.45 -25.53 -3.57
C PHE A 49 3.57 -25.01 -2.42
N TRP A 50 2.70 -25.84 -1.84
CA TRP A 50 1.70 -25.37 -0.86
C TRP A 50 2.30 -24.92 0.48
N PRO A 51 3.27 -25.62 1.10
CA PRO A 51 3.92 -25.11 2.31
C PRO A 51 4.63 -23.77 2.09
N ARG A 52 5.23 -23.60 0.91
CA ARG A 52 5.86 -22.33 0.52
C ARG A 52 4.84 -21.21 0.42
N GLN A 53 3.65 -21.48 -0.13
CA GLN A 53 2.58 -20.47 -0.20
C GLN A 53 2.10 -20.04 1.20
N VAL A 54 2.00 -20.95 2.16
CA VAL A 54 1.65 -20.59 3.55
C VAL A 54 2.64 -19.58 4.12
N SER A 55 3.95 -19.83 3.96
CA SER A 55 4.99 -18.92 4.42
C SER A 55 4.98 -17.58 3.68
N GLU A 56 4.80 -17.59 2.36
CA GLU A 56 4.80 -16.37 1.53
C GLU A 56 3.59 -15.48 1.86
N ILE A 57 2.39 -16.05 2.03
CA ILE A 57 1.19 -15.29 2.44
C ILE A 57 1.39 -14.67 3.83
N GLN A 58 1.90 -15.44 4.80
CA GLN A 58 2.15 -14.94 6.15
C GLN A 58 3.16 -13.78 6.14
N GLN A 59 4.25 -13.93 5.40
CA GLN A 59 5.26 -12.87 5.26
C GLN A 59 4.69 -11.61 4.60
N GLN A 60 3.83 -11.76 3.58
CA GLN A 60 3.15 -10.63 2.96
C GLN A 60 2.24 -9.89 3.93
N TRP A 61 1.47 -10.64 4.73
CA TRP A 61 0.61 -10.06 5.77
C TRP A 61 1.42 -9.33 6.84
N ASP A 62 2.50 -9.94 7.35
CA ASP A 62 3.34 -9.32 8.38
C ASP A 62 4.01 -8.04 7.86
N GLY A 63 4.51 -8.08 6.62
CA GLY A 63 5.08 -6.91 5.95
C GLY A 63 4.05 -5.80 5.72
N TYR A 64 2.82 -6.17 5.37
CA TYR A 64 1.71 -5.24 5.22
C TYR A 64 1.37 -4.58 6.57
N VAL A 65 1.19 -5.35 7.64
CA VAL A 65 0.91 -4.84 9.00
C VAL A 65 2.03 -3.92 9.47
N GLN A 66 3.29 -4.30 9.25
CA GLN A 66 4.44 -3.47 9.61
C GLN A 66 4.44 -2.15 8.84
N LYS A 67 4.17 -2.18 7.53
CA LYS A 67 4.07 -0.98 6.70
C LYS A 67 2.96 -0.05 7.21
N ARG A 68 1.76 -0.59 7.47
CA ARG A 68 0.63 0.18 8.01
C ARG A 68 0.93 0.81 9.36
N ARG A 69 1.66 0.09 10.23
CA ARG A 69 2.13 0.63 11.51
C ARG A 69 3.10 1.81 11.31
N MET A 70 4.06 1.69 10.40
CA MET A 70 5.00 2.77 10.12
C MET A 70 4.30 4.00 9.53
N GLU A 71 3.36 3.82 8.60
CA GLU A 71 2.55 4.91 8.03
C GLU A 71 1.76 5.64 9.14
N SER A 72 1.13 4.89 10.05
CA SER A 72 0.42 5.47 11.20
C SER A 72 1.32 6.27 12.13
N GLU A 73 2.56 5.81 12.37
CA GLU A 73 3.53 6.53 13.19
C GLU A 73 4.03 7.81 12.51
N MET A 74 4.28 7.75 11.19
CA MET A 74 4.65 8.93 10.40
C MET A 74 3.54 9.98 10.41
N ASP A 75 2.30 9.57 10.18
CA ASP A 75 1.13 10.46 10.25
C ASP A 75 0.97 11.13 11.61
N ARG A 76 1.35 10.45 12.69
CA ARG A 76 1.34 11.01 14.05
C ARG A 76 2.42 12.08 14.21
N ILE A 77 3.65 11.76 13.80
CA ILE A 77 4.78 12.70 13.86
C ILE A 77 4.49 13.95 13.04
N ASP A 78 3.95 13.81 11.83
CA ASP A 78 3.63 14.94 10.95
C ASP A 78 2.57 15.87 11.59
N LYS A 79 1.57 15.30 12.27
CA LYS A 79 0.59 16.09 13.03
C LYS A 79 1.23 16.84 14.20
N GLU A 80 2.09 16.17 14.96
CA GLU A 80 2.80 16.78 16.08
C GLU A 80 3.70 17.93 15.60
N GLN A 81 4.39 17.76 14.47
CA GLN A 81 5.20 18.81 13.86
C GLN A 81 4.35 19.99 13.39
N GLN A 82 3.22 19.76 12.72
CA GLN A 82 2.32 20.83 12.30
C GLN A 82 1.78 21.64 13.48
N VAL A 83 1.44 20.98 14.60
CA VAL A 83 1.00 21.67 15.82
C VAL A 83 2.15 22.50 16.41
N ALA A 84 3.34 21.92 16.51
CA ALA A 84 4.52 22.63 17.02
C ALA A 84 4.89 23.83 16.16
N GLU A 85 4.81 23.72 14.83
CA GLU A 85 5.12 24.79 13.88
C GLU A 85 4.10 25.94 13.97
N ARG A 86 2.82 25.62 14.13
CA ARG A 86 1.77 26.63 14.40
C ARG A 86 2.02 27.36 15.72
N GLU A 87 2.37 26.64 16.78
CA GLU A 87 2.70 27.26 18.07
C GLU A 87 3.94 28.15 17.97
N PHE A 88 4.99 27.70 17.29
CA PHE A 88 6.21 28.48 17.11
C PHE A 88 5.94 29.75 16.30
N THR A 89 5.15 29.63 15.22
CA THR A 89 4.73 30.77 14.39
C THR A 89 3.93 31.78 15.21
N ARG A 90 2.99 31.30 16.04
CA ARG A 90 2.19 32.17 16.93
C ARG A 90 3.06 32.91 17.94
N ARG A 91 3.98 32.21 18.61
CA ARG A 91 4.92 32.83 19.57
C ARG A 91 5.83 33.84 18.88
N ARG A 92 6.35 33.53 17.69
CA ARG A 92 7.18 34.44 16.89
C ARG A 92 6.41 35.71 16.51
N ALA A 93 5.16 35.59 16.10
CA ALA A 93 4.33 36.75 15.77
C ALA A 93 4.02 37.62 17.00
N GLN A 94 3.74 37.01 18.15
CA GLN A 94 3.60 37.72 19.44
C GLN A 94 4.85 38.52 19.80
N ILE A 95 6.04 37.92 19.64
CA ILE A 95 7.32 38.59 19.88
C ILE A 95 7.54 39.76 18.91
N LEU A 96 7.17 39.58 17.64
CA LEU A 96 7.33 40.60 16.60
C LEU A 96 6.23 41.66 16.60
N GLY A 97 5.22 41.55 17.48
CA GLY A 97 4.07 42.46 17.52
C GLY A 97 3.21 42.40 16.26
N VAL A 98 3.26 41.30 15.50
CA VAL A 98 2.48 41.10 14.29
C VAL A 98 1.19 40.37 14.66
N ASP A 99 0.05 40.95 14.29
CA ASP A 99 -1.22 40.27 14.40
C ASP A 99 -1.35 39.27 13.24
N LEU A 100 -1.42 37.97 13.55
CA LEU A 100 -1.63 36.92 12.55
C LEU A 100 -3.08 36.85 12.11
N ASP A 101 -3.99 37.39 12.92
CA ASP A 101 -5.43 37.43 12.70
C ASP A 101 -5.83 38.74 11.99
N GLY A 102 -4.99 39.23 11.08
CA GLY A 102 -5.27 40.45 10.31
C GLY A 102 -6.64 40.36 9.66
N ASP A 103 -7.46 41.42 9.78
CA ASP A 103 -8.89 41.50 9.45
C ASP A 103 -9.33 40.65 8.24
N GLU A 104 -9.60 39.37 8.49
CA GLU A 104 -10.13 38.49 7.46
C GLU A 104 -11.54 38.96 7.10
N THR A 105 -11.74 39.23 5.82
CA THR A 105 -13.05 39.62 5.33
C THR A 105 -14.05 38.48 5.57
N PRO A 106 -15.34 38.78 5.76
CA PRO A 106 -16.37 37.74 5.91
C PRO A 106 -16.38 36.73 4.75
N GLU A 107 -15.99 37.15 3.55
CA GLU A 107 -15.86 36.28 2.38
C GLU A 107 -14.66 35.32 2.48
N GLN A 108 -13.51 35.80 2.96
CA GLN A 108 -12.33 34.95 3.20
C GLN A 108 -12.61 33.88 4.26
N ARG A 109 -13.27 34.26 5.36
CA ARG A 109 -13.68 33.29 6.40
C ARG A 109 -14.64 32.23 5.89
N ARG A 110 -15.59 32.59 5.00
CA ARG A 110 -16.49 31.62 4.36
C ARG A 110 -15.75 30.67 3.43
N ALA A 111 -14.88 31.20 2.57
CA ALA A 111 -14.07 30.39 1.66
C ALA A 111 -13.15 29.42 2.42
N GLN A 112 -12.58 29.86 3.55
CA GLN A 112 -11.75 29.02 4.40
C GLN A 112 -12.56 27.92 5.10
N ALA A 113 -13.75 28.25 5.62
CA ALA A 113 -14.65 27.25 6.21
C ALA A 113 -15.11 26.20 5.18
N GLU A 114 -15.44 26.60 3.95
CA GLU A 114 -15.77 25.68 2.86
C GLU A 114 -14.60 24.76 2.49
N LEU A 115 -13.37 25.30 2.46
CA LEU A 115 -12.16 24.53 2.21
C LEU A 115 -11.89 23.53 3.35
N GLU A 116 -12.06 23.94 4.60
CA GLU A 116 -11.92 23.06 5.78
C GLU A 116 -12.96 21.95 5.77
N GLN A 117 -14.21 22.24 5.41
CA GLN A 117 -15.26 21.25 5.27
C GLN A 117 -14.91 20.25 4.15
N THR A 118 -14.56 20.74 2.96
CA THR A 118 -14.19 19.89 1.81
C THR A 118 -12.99 19.01 2.13
N THR A 119 -11.97 19.55 2.80
CA THR A 119 -10.80 18.77 3.20
C THR A 119 -11.12 17.75 4.29
N ALA A 120 -12.05 18.06 5.21
CA ALA A 120 -12.53 17.10 6.18
C ALA A 120 -13.30 15.93 5.53
N GLU A 121 -14.17 16.23 4.56
CA GLU A 121 -14.89 15.23 3.77
C GLU A 121 -13.93 14.32 2.99
N LEU A 122 -12.97 14.90 2.27
CA LEU A 122 -11.94 14.15 1.55
C LEU A 122 -11.12 13.24 2.48
N ARG A 123 -10.71 13.75 3.65
CA ARG A 123 -10.00 12.94 4.65
C ARG A 123 -10.85 11.77 5.14
N GLN A 124 -12.15 11.96 5.28
CA GLN A 124 -13.05 10.90 5.70
C GLN A 124 -13.20 9.84 4.60
N THR A 125 -13.42 10.26 3.35
CA THR A 125 -13.47 9.35 2.20
C THR A 125 -12.18 8.52 2.06
N LEU A 126 -11.01 9.15 2.21
CA LEU A 126 -9.73 8.45 2.16
C LEU A 126 -9.60 7.42 3.30
N LYS A 127 -10.05 7.75 4.51
CA LYS A 127 -10.04 6.80 5.63
C LYS A 127 -10.96 5.61 5.38
N ASP A 128 -12.12 5.84 4.79
CA ASP A 128 -13.08 4.77 4.54
C ASP A 128 -12.61 3.86 3.39
N ALA A 129 -12.07 4.42 2.31
CA ALA A 129 -11.41 3.64 1.26
C ALA A 129 -10.22 2.83 1.81
N GLN A 130 -9.44 3.41 2.72
CA GLN A 130 -8.34 2.69 3.36
C GLN A 130 -8.83 1.53 4.23
N ARG A 131 -9.93 1.70 4.97
CA ARG A 131 -10.54 0.63 5.76
C ARG A 131 -11.02 -0.52 4.88
N GLU A 132 -11.55 -0.21 3.72
CA GLU A 132 -11.97 -1.21 2.73
C GLU A 132 -10.78 -2.02 2.24
N VAL A 133 -9.67 -1.37 1.87
CA VAL A 133 -8.42 -2.05 1.48
C VAL A 133 -7.87 -2.91 2.63
N ASP A 134 -7.87 -2.38 3.86
CA ASP A 134 -7.42 -3.12 5.05
C ASP A 134 -8.28 -4.37 5.29
N ALA A 135 -9.61 -4.26 5.10
CA ALA A 135 -10.54 -5.37 5.23
C ALA A 135 -10.35 -6.43 4.12
N ASP A 136 -10.19 -6.00 2.87
CA ASP A 136 -9.95 -6.88 1.72
C ASP A 136 -8.66 -7.67 1.88
N MET A 137 -7.57 -7.01 2.30
CA MET A 137 -6.28 -7.66 2.54
C MET A 137 -6.37 -8.69 3.66
N ALA A 138 -7.08 -8.39 4.75
CA ALA A 138 -7.30 -9.33 5.84
C ALA A 138 -8.16 -10.52 5.42
N ALA A 139 -9.23 -10.27 4.66
CA ALA A 139 -10.11 -11.31 4.14
C ALA A 139 -9.36 -12.25 3.19
N TRP A 140 -8.65 -11.69 2.21
CA TRP A 140 -7.82 -12.45 1.27
C TRP A 140 -6.76 -13.29 1.99
N THR A 141 -6.03 -12.69 2.95
CA THR A 141 -4.99 -13.38 3.73
C THR A 141 -5.59 -14.58 4.46
N LYS A 142 -6.71 -14.38 5.16
CA LYS A 142 -7.40 -15.45 5.90
C LYS A 142 -7.84 -16.57 4.96
N GLN A 143 -8.51 -16.23 3.87
CA GLN A 143 -9.02 -17.19 2.90
C GLN A 143 -7.89 -18.01 2.28
N CYS A 144 -6.83 -17.35 1.80
CA CYS A 144 -5.75 -18.03 1.11
C CYS A 144 -4.83 -18.82 2.04
N LEU A 145 -4.64 -18.38 3.29
CA LEU A 145 -3.95 -19.21 4.29
C LEU A 145 -4.73 -20.48 4.62
N MET A 146 -6.05 -20.38 4.78
CA MET A 146 -6.89 -21.56 5.02
C MET A 146 -6.81 -22.54 3.85
N TYR A 147 -6.97 -22.03 2.62
CA TYR A 147 -6.88 -22.84 1.41
C TYR A 147 -5.50 -23.49 1.25
N ALA A 148 -4.42 -22.72 1.38
CA ALA A 148 -3.06 -23.26 1.23
C ALA A 148 -2.74 -24.34 2.27
N ARG A 149 -3.20 -24.19 3.52
CA ARG A 149 -3.05 -25.20 4.58
C ARG A 149 -3.87 -26.47 4.32
N GLU A 150 -5.06 -26.33 3.75
CA GLU A 150 -5.86 -27.49 3.35
C GLU A 150 -5.14 -28.28 2.25
N ARG A 151 -4.64 -27.59 1.22
CA ARG A 151 -3.87 -28.21 0.13
C ARG A 151 -2.56 -28.83 0.61
N GLU A 152 -1.88 -28.19 1.57
CA GLU A 152 -0.69 -28.76 2.23
C GLU A 152 -1.02 -30.09 2.93
N ARG A 153 -2.17 -30.20 3.60
CA ARG A 153 -2.59 -31.45 4.26
C ARG A 153 -2.98 -32.54 3.26
N GLU A 154 -3.62 -32.17 2.16
CA GLU A 154 -4.00 -33.12 1.10
C GLU A 154 -2.80 -33.69 0.35
N THR A 155 -1.70 -32.92 0.30
CA THR A 155 -0.56 -33.24 -0.54
C THR A 155 0.60 -33.89 0.21
N ASN A 156 0.60 -33.85 1.55
CA ASN A 156 1.56 -34.54 2.42
C ASN A 156 1.18 -36.01 2.64
#